data_AF-A0A180GMH6-F1
#
_entry.id   AF-A0A180GMH6-F1
#
_cell.length_a   1.000
_cell.length_b   1.000
_cell.length_c   1.000
_cell.angle_alpha   90.00
_cell.angle_beta   90.00
_cell.angle_gamma   90.00
#
_symmetry.space_group_name_H-M   'P 1'
#
loop_
_entity.id
_entity.type
_entity.pdbx_description
1 polymer ?
#
loop_
_entity_poly.entity_id
_entity_poly.type
_entity_poly.pdbx_seq_one_letter_code
_entity_poly.pdbx_strand_id
1 'polypeptide(L)'
;MVVFKLRRGTTLGATVLYFFLLSSATQVATVALERRDPTDADTTPYCDPKVVGNPDVTAHDCNVAFYNLGFQGDNKVVRSDKSWLTSVFGTCRVLLQCPSAAQASAGRMLTNNNQGGGFLKIQEVCSSKGLTGQINIEGACVVRTTSSNNNV
;
A
#
# COMPACT_ATOMS: atom_id res chain seq x y z
N MET A 1 -50.91 50.84 -49.46
CA MET A 1 -50.57 49.60 -50.18
C MET A 1 -49.38 49.90 -51.09
N VAL A 2 -48.14 49.58 -50.66
CA VAL A 2 -46.98 49.33 -51.52
C VAL A 2 -46.06 48.41 -50.70
N VAL A 3 -45.66 47.29 -51.30
CA VAL A 3 -44.72 46.31 -50.75
C VAL A 3 -43.54 46.20 -51.72
N PHE A 4 -42.37 45.82 -51.17
CA PHE A 4 -41.18 45.21 -51.82
C PHE A 4 -40.17 46.18 -52.48
N LYS A 5 -38.82 46.05 -52.39
CA LYS A 5 -37.89 44.93 -52.09
C LYS A 5 -36.52 45.41 -51.50
N LEU A 6 -35.93 44.50 -50.69
CA LEU A 6 -34.51 44.12 -50.50
C LEU A 6 -33.36 45.15 -50.49
N ARG A 7 -32.50 45.02 -49.47
CA ARG A 7 -31.06 44.79 -49.70
C ARG A 7 -30.39 44.01 -48.58
N ARG A 8 -29.63 43.00 -49.01
CA ARG A 8 -28.71 42.13 -48.26
C ARG A 8 -27.75 42.96 -47.41
N GLY A 9 -27.56 42.56 -46.15
CA GLY A 9 -26.42 42.94 -45.33
C GLY A 9 -25.85 41.67 -44.71
N THR A 10 -24.82 41.11 -45.34
CA THR A 10 -24.07 39.94 -44.89
C THR A 10 -23.35 40.25 -43.58
N THR A 11 -23.72 39.57 -42.51
CA THR A 11 -22.92 39.46 -41.29
C THR A 11 -21.77 38.49 -41.54
N LEU A 12 -20.56 39.01 -41.73
CA LEU A 12 -19.32 38.22 -41.68
C LEU A 12 -18.33 39.01 -40.83
N GLY A 13 -18.49 38.85 -39.51
CA GLY A 13 -17.53 39.33 -38.52
C GLY A 13 -16.26 38.50 -38.60
N ALA A 14 -15.31 38.95 -39.41
CA ALA A 14 -13.93 38.52 -39.35
C ALA A 14 -13.31 39.02 -38.04
N THR A 15 -13.34 38.19 -37.00
CA THR A 15 -12.54 38.36 -35.78
C THR A 15 -11.99 37.01 -35.34
N VAL A 16 -11.19 36.41 -36.23
CA VAL A 16 -10.23 35.35 -35.86
C VAL A 16 -8.87 36.04 -35.82
N LEU A 17 -8.06 35.72 -34.81
CA LEU A 17 -6.73 36.26 -34.48
C LEU A 17 -6.70 37.60 -33.72
N TYR A 18 -6.93 37.58 -32.40
CA TYR A 18 -6.03 38.28 -31.47
C TYR A 18 -6.23 37.95 -29.97
N PHE A 19 -6.36 36.69 -29.56
CA PHE A 19 -6.11 36.33 -28.14
C PHE A 19 -5.51 34.92 -28.06
N PHE A 20 -4.48 34.71 -28.88
CA PHE A 20 -3.31 33.99 -28.41
C PHE A 20 -2.67 34.86 -27.33
N LEU A 21 -2.17 34.24 -26.26
CA LEU A 21 -1.47 34.79 -25.10
C LEU A 21 -2.35 34.85 -23.84
N LEU A 22 -1.96 34.04 -22.84
CA LEU A 22 -2.26 34.14 -21.40
C LEU A 22 -3.24 33.13 -20.76
N SER A 23 -3.51 31.98 -21.39
CA SER A 23 -3.83 30.78 -20.61
C SER A 23 -2.53 30.05 -20.28
N SER A 24 -1.97 30.40 -19.13
CA SER A 24 -0.84 29.74 -18.48
C SER A 24 -1.07 28.23 -18.42
N ALA A 25 -0.53 27.53 -19.41
CA ALA A 25 -0.36 26.10 -19.40
C ALA A 25 0.77 25.77 -18.41
N THR A 26 0.49 25.87 -17.11
CA THR A 26 1.20 25.03 -16.15
C THR A 26 0.66 23.62 -16.34
N GLN A 27 1.11 22.97 -17.40
CA GLN A 27 1.12 21.53 -17.47
C GLN A 27 2.15 21.10 -16.42
N VAL A 28 1.71 21.04 -15.17
CA VAL A 28 2.38 20.22 -14.18
C VAL A 28 2.30 18.85 -14.81
N ALA A 29 3.44 18.34 -15.27
CA ALA A 29 3.59 16.96 -15.61
C ALA A 29 3.17 16.19 -14.36
N THR A 30 1.88 15.83 -14.29
CA THR A 30 1.48 14.58 -13.68
C THR A 30 2.25 13.56 -14.47
N VAL A 31 3.44 13.26 -13.97
CA VAL A 31 3.97 11.90 -14.04
C VAL A 31 2.78 11.08 -13.59
N ALA A 32 2.05 10.54 -14.55
CA ALA A 32 1.32 9.33 -14.33
C ALA A 32 2.42 8.36 -13.89
N LEU A 33 2.69 8.34 -12.57
CA LEU A 33 2.99 7.10 -11.91
C LEU A 33 1.88 6.21 -12.45
N GLU A 34 2.22 5.37 -13.42
CA GLU A 34 1.46 4.16 -13.68
C GLU A 34 1.21 3.58 -12.29
N ARG A 35 -0.01 3.82 -11.79
CA ARG A 35 -0.63 3.03 -10.74
C ARG A 35 -0.65 1.64 -11.35
N ARG A 36 0.45 0.91 -11.21
CA ARG A 36 0.37 -0.49 -10.84
C ARG A 36 -0.23 -0.46 -9.44
N ASP A 37 -1.54 -0.29 -9.36
CA ASP A 37 -2.31 -0.97 -8.34
C ASP A 37 -1.91 -2.44 -8.51
N PRO A 38 -1.18 -3.08 -7.56
CA PRO A 38 -1.34 -4.51 -7.45
C PRO A 38 -2.77 -4.68 -6.92
N THR A 39 -3.72 -4.83 -7.84
CA THR A 39 -5.15 -4.92 -7.55
C THR A 39 -5.55 -6.18 -6.78
N ASP A 40 -4.58 -6.94 -6.26
CA ASP A 40 -4.82 -8.10 -5.40
C ASP A 40 -3.96 -7.97 -4.13
N ALA A 41 -4.44 -7.12 -3.23
CA ALA A 41 -4.16 -7.25 -1.81
C ALA A 41 -4.52 -8.68 -1.39
N ASP A 42 -3.51 -9.55 -1.23
CA ASP A 42 -3.76 -10.94 -0.80
C ASP A 42 -4.36 -10.92 0.61
N THR A 43 -5.56 -11.49 0.74
CA THR A 43 -6.28 -11.62 2.01
C THR A 43 -6.08 -12.99 2.64
N THR A 44 -5.41 -13.91 1.93
CA THR A 44 -5.17 -15.26 2.40
C THR A 44 -3.73 -15.40 2.86
N PRO A 45 -3.48 -15.66 4.15
CA PRO A 45 -2.12 -15.89 4.62
C PRO A 45 -1.65 -17.27 4.18
N TYR A 46 -0.39 -17.38 3.79
CA TYR A 46 0.30 -18.64 3.66
C TYR A 46 0.86 -19.05 5.03
N CYS A 47 0.45 -20.20 5.57
CA CYS A 47 1.04 -20.76 6.78
C CYS A 47 2.17 -21.73 6.40
N ASP A 48 3.34 -21.54 6.98
CA ASP A 48 4.44 -22.47 6.77
C ASP A 48 4.14 -23.83 7.44
N PRO A 49 4.61 -24.95 6.88
CA PRO A 49 4.56 -26.23 7.55
C PRO A 49 5.39 -26.19 8.84
N LYS A 50 4.93 -26.92 9.87
CA LYS A 50 5.63 -27.01 11.16
C LYS A 50 7.02 -27.62 10.96
N VAL A 51 8.07 -26.84 11.21
CA VAL A 51 9.45 -27.30 11.12
C VAL A 51 9.84 -27.99 12.43
N VAL A 52 10.26 -29.25 12.34
CA VAL A 52 10.76 -30.02 13.48
C VAL A 52 11.98 -29.33 14.08
N GLY A 53 11.92 -28.98 15.37
CA GLY A 53 13.00 -28.29 16.09
C GLY A 53 12.77 -26.79 16.34
N ASN A 54 11.77 -26.18 15.70
CA ASN A 54 11.37 -24.81 16.02
C ASN A 54 10.22 -24.81 17.05
N PRO A 55 10.28 -23.93 18.08
CA PRO A 55 9.18 -23.76 19.00
C PRO A 55 7.96 -23.18 18.28
N ASP A 56 6.78 -23.56 18.76
CA ASP A 56 5.50 -23.00 18.31
C ASP A 56 5.49 -21.50 18.58
N VAL A 57 5.06 -20.73 17.58
CA VAL A 57 4.89 -19.28 17.78
C VAL A 57 3.58 -19.04 18.51
N THR A 58 3.62 -18.22 19.56
CA THR A 58 2.39 -17.83 20.26
C THR A 58 1.85 -16.52 19.69
N ALA A 59 0.52 -16.40 19.62
CA ALA A 59 -0.12 -15.18 19.14
C ALA A 59 0.23 -13.96 20.01
N HIS A 60 0.35 -14.16 21.32
CA HIS A 60 0.78 -13.11 22.25
C HIS A 60 2.17 -12.59 21.90
N ASP A 61 3.14 -13.48 21.74
CA ASP A 61 4.52 -13.10 21.43
C ASP A 61 4.62 -12.37 20.09
N CYS A 62 3.91 -12.86 19.08
CA CYS A 62 3.88 -12.21 17.78
C CYS A 62 3.24 -10.82 17.83
N ASN A 63 2.18 -10.63 18.61
CA ASN A 63 1.56 -9.32 18.78
C ASN A 63 2.53 -8.32 19.40
N VAL A 64 3.24 -8.71 20.46
CA VAL A 64 4.25 -7.85 21.10
C VAL A 64 5.38 -7.54 20.11
N ALA A 65 5.89 -8.54 19.40
CA ALA A 65 6.90 -8.34 18.36
C ALA A 65 6.41 -7.36 17.27
N PHE A 66 5.16 -7.48 16.81
CA PHE A 66 4.57 -6.59 15.83
C PHE A 66 4.54 -5.14 16.32
N TYR A 67 4.01 -4.88 17.52
CA TYR A 67 3.94 -3.52 18.07
C TYR A 67 5.32 -2.91 18.31
N ASN A 68 6.34 -3.74 18.52
CA ASN A 68 7.74 -3.33 18.67
C ASN A 68 8.46 -3.00 17.35
N LEU A 69 7.80 -3.10 16.19
CA LEU A 69 8.39 -2.67 14.91
C LEU A 69 8.70 -1.16 14.84
N GLY A 70 8.27 -0.36 15.81
CA GLY A 70 8.65 1.05 15.88
C GLY A 70 7.82 1.94 14.95
N PHE A 71 6.49 1.78 15.00
CA PHE A 71 5.56 2.68 14.31
C PHE A 71 5.67 4.12 14.86
N GLN A 72 6.06 5.07 14.02
CA GLN A 72 6.32 6.46 14.41
C GLN A 72 5.46 7.48 13.65
N GLY A 73 5.32 8.68 14.22
CA GLY A 73 4.54 9.79 13.68
C GLY A 73 3.03 9.60 13.78
N ASP A 74 2.28 10.59 13.29
CA ASP A 74 0.81 10.64 13.39
C ASP A 74 0.14 9.52 12.60
N ASN A 75 0.74 9.12 11.47
CA ASN A 75 0.22 8.05 10.61
C ASN A 75 0.67 6.65 11.05
N LYS A 76 1.38 6.51 12.19
CA LYS A 76 1.91 5.24 12.71
C LYS A 76 2.59 4.42 11.62
N VAL A 77 3.61 5.00 11.02
CA VAL A 77 4.33 4.40 9.89
C VAL A 77 5.68 3.88 10.37
N VAL A 78 5.94 2.61 10.09
CA VAL A 78 7.26 2.01 10.17
C VAL A 78 8.10 2.52 9.00
N ARG A 79 9.35 2.89 9.25
CA ARG A 79 10.30 3.32 8.22
C ARG A 79 11.65 2.66 8.46
N SER A 80 12.22 2.11 7.40
CA SER A 80 13.59 1.60 7.35
C SER A 80 14.21 2.05 6.03
N ASP A 81 15.49 2.38 6.05
CA ASP A 81 16.30 2.62 4.85
C ASP A 81 16.58 1.30 4.09
N LYS A 82 16.45 0.17 4.78
CA LYS A 82 16.58 -1.19 4.21
C LYS A 82 15.26 -1.67 3.64
N SER A 83 15.35 -2.65 2.73
CA SER A 83 14.21 -3.39 2.17
C SER A 83 13.48 -4.26 3.19
N TRP A 84 14.01 -4.39 4.39
CA TRP A 84 13.38 -5.15 5.44
C TRP A 84 13.51 -4.48 6.81
N LEU A 85 12.58 -4.83 7.69
CA LEU A 85 12.61 -4.51 9.10
C LEU A 85 12.16 -5.72 9.89
N THR A 86 12.81 -6.00 11.02
CA THR A 86 12.44 -7.09 11.90
C THR A 86 12.26 -6.63 13.33
N SER A 87 11.41 -7.33 14.06
CA SER A 87 11.24 -7.23 15.51
C SER A 87 11.05 -8.63 16.09
N VAL A 88 11.64 -8.90 17.24
CA VAL A 88 11.64 -10.22 17.88
C VAL A 88 11.14 -10.08 19.31
N PHE A 89 10.24 -10.98 19.72
CA PHE A 89 9.82 -11.11 21.10
C PHE A 89 9.43 -12.56 21.40
N GLY A 90 9.95 -13.11 22.51
CA GLY A 90 9.65 -14.48 22.94
C GLY A 90 9.92 -15.51 21.84
N THR A 91 8.88 -16.26 21.46
CA THR A 91 8.93 -17.29 20.41
C THR A 91 8.80 -16.75 18.99
N CYS A 92 8.47 -15.47 18.80
CA CYS A 92 8.07 -14.93 17.51
C CYS A 92 8.98 -13.80 17.02
N ARG A 93 9.26 -13.83 15.72
CA ARG A 93 9.91 -12.77 14.96
C ARG A 93 8.92 -12.29 13.90
N VAL A 94 8.69 -10.98 13.83
CA VAL A 94 7.92 -10.33 12.76
C VAL A 94 8.89 -9.66 11.81
N LEU A 95 8.71 -9.88 10.52
CA LEU A 95 9.48 -9.29 9.43
C LEU A 95 8.52 -8.54 8.50
N LEU A 96 8.85 -7.29 8.21
CA LEU A 96 8.29 -6.54 7.10
C LEU A 96 9.34 -6.49 6.00
N GLN A 97 9.03 -6.98 4.81
CA GLN A 97 9.91 -6.93 3.65
C GLN A 97 9.21 -6.17 2.52
N CYS A 98 9.86 -5.18 1.93
CA CYS A 98 9.39 -4.38 0.82
C CYS A 98 10.46 -4.34 -0.29
N PRO A 99 10.12 -3.99 -1.54
CA PRO A 99 11.08 -4.02 -2.64
C PRO A 99 12.25 -3.03 -2.51
N SER A 100 12.03 -1.90 -1.83
CA SER A 100 13.01 -0.81 -1.72
C SER A 100 13.28 -0.44 -0.26
N ALA A 101 12.54 0.53 0.28
CA ALA A 101 12.57 0.91 1.68
C ALA A 101 11.36 0.28 2.39
N ALA A 102 11.59 -0.40 3.50
CA ALA A 102 10.51 -0.97 4.29
C ALA A 102 9.72 0.17 4.92
N GLN A 103 8.58 0.48 4.31
CA GLN A 103 7.66 1.50 4.77
C GLN A 103 6.25 0.94 4.75
N ALA A 104 5.56 0.98 5.88
CA ALA A 104 4.14 0.65 5.97
C ALA A 104 3.48 1.24 7.21
N SER A 105 2.22 1.65 7.09
CA SER A 105 1.42 2.06 8.25
C SER A 105 0.95 0.84 9.04
N ALA A 106 0.71 1.01 10.34
CA ALA A 106 0.14 -0.02 11.20
C ALA A 106 -1.20 -0.54 10.62
N GLY A 107 -2.07 0.37 10.17
CA GLY A 107 -3.36 -0.01 9.54
C GLY A 107 -3.17 -0.89 8.30
N ARG A 108 -2.23 -0.54 7.42
CA ARG A 108 -1.92 -1.37 6.24
C ARG A 108 -1.39 -2.74 6.62
N MET A 109 -0.48 -2.80 7.60
CA MET A 109 0.09 -4.07 8.03
C MET A 109 -0.91 -4.94 8.78
N LEU A 110 -1.90 -4.36 9.47
CA LEU A 110 -2.91 -5.11 10.23
C LEU A 110 -3.99 -5.72 9.35
N THR A 111 -4.52 -4.96 8.39
CA THR A 111 -5.76 -5.31 7.64
C THR A 111 -5.68 -5.04 6.14
N ASN A 112 -4.47 -4.85 5.58
CA ASN A 112 -4.25 -4.52 4.17
C ASN A 112 -5.17 -3.38 3.68
N ASN A 113 -5.02 -2.21 4.32
CA ASN A 113 -5.83 -1.01 4.04
C ASN A 113 -7.33 -1.20 4.29
N ASN A 114 -7.68 -1.87 5.40
CA ASN A 114 -9.05 -2.17 5.82
C ASN A 114 -9.82 -3.10 4.86
N GLN A 115 -9.12 -3.77 3.93
CA GLN A 115 -9.71 -4.74 3.01
C GLN A 115 -9.62 -6.18 3.54
N GLY A 116 -9.08 -6.38 4.75
CA GLY A 116 -8.84 -7.68 5.34
C GLY A 116 -7.41 -8.19 5.06
N GLY A 117 -7.06 -9.38 5.53
CA GLY A 117 -5.68 -9.87 5.42
C GLY A 117 -4.74 -9.23 6.45
N GLY A 118 -3.50 -8.97 6.03
CA GLY A 118 -2.46 -8.45 6.91
C GLY A 118 -2.08 -9.37 8.07
N PHE A 119 -1.37 -8.81 9.03
CA PHE A 119 -0.85 -9.47 10.21
C PHE A 119 -1.96 -10.10 11.07
N LEU A 120 -3.14 -9.46 11.18
CA LEU A 120 -4.26 -10.02 11.93
C LEU A 120 -4.73 -11.35 11.33
N LYS A 121 -4.71 -11.47 10.00
CA LYS A 121 -5.09 -12.72 9.35
C LYS A 121 -4.05 -13.82 9.56
N ILE A 122 -2.75 -13.48 9.57
CA ILE A 122 -1.70 -14.43 9.98
C ILE A 122 -1.94 -14.93 11.41
N GLN A 123 -2.29 -14.03 12.34
CA GLN A 123 -2.60 -14.40 13.72
C GLN A 123 -3.78 -15.36 13.82
N GLU A 124 -4.87 -15.05 13.12
CA GLU A 124 -6.12 -15.82 13.14
C GLU A 124 -5.94 -17.22 12.54
N VAL A 125 -5.21 -17.35 11.42
CA VAL A 125 -5.16 -18.59 10.63
C VAL A 125 -3.93 -19.45 10.95
N CYS A 126 -2.78 -18.82 11.16
CA CYS A 126 -1.50 -19.51 11.34
C CYS A 126 -1.07 -19.55 12.81
N SER A 127 -0.92 -18.39 13.46
CA SER A 127 -0.37 -18.33 14.82
C SER A 127 -1.31 -18.91 15.88
N SER A 128 -2.63 -18.90 15.63
CA SER A 128 -3.62 -19.63 16.45
C SER A 128 -3.38 -21.15 16.49
N LYS A 129 -2.67 -21.70 15.50
CA LYS A 129 -2.28 -23.11 15.39
C LYS A 129 -0.80 -23.35 15.77
N GLY A 130 -0.12 -22.34 16.29
CA GLY A 130 1.31 -22.40 16.60
C GLY A 130 2.23 -22.32 15.37
N LEU A 131 1.70 -21.93 14.20
CA LEU A 131 2.43 -21.90 12.94
C LEU A 131 2.91 -20.49 12.58
N THR A 132 4.02 -20.44 11.85
CA THR A 132 4.51 -19.24 11.19
C THR A 132 3.74 -19.01 9.88
N GLY A 133 3.77 -17.78 9.37
CA GLY A 133 3.10 -17.50 8.11
C GLY A 133 3.47 -16.16 7.52
N GLN A 134 2.99 -15.92 6.31
CA GLN A 134 3.24 -14.70 5.56
C GLN A 134 2.02 -14.28 4.76
N ILE A 135 1.94 -12.97 4.48
CA ILE A 135 0.90 -12.40 3.63
C ILE A 135 1.44 -11.19 2.89
N ASN A 136 1.04 -11.03 1.64
CA ASN A 136 1.35 -9.83 0.87
C ASN A 136 0.44 -8.69 1.31
N ILE A 137 1.00 -7.50 1.41
CA ILE A 137 0.26 -6.25 1.66
C ILE A 137 0.50 -5.28 0.50
N GLU A 138 -0.38 -4.30 0.36
CA GLU A 138 -0.29 -3.28 -0.69
C GLU A 138 1.09 -2.60 -0.71
N GLY A 139 1.59 -2.32 -1.92
CA GLY A 139 2.93 -1.79 -2.15
C GLY A 139 3.99 -2.87 -2.38
N ALA A 140 3.56 -4.10 -2.72
CA ALA A 140 4.42 -5.27 -2.93
C ALA A 140 5.30 -5.60 -1.71
N CYS A 141 4.82 -5.25 -0.52
CA CYS A 141 5.45 -5.63 0.73
C CYS A 141 4.87 -6.96 1.23
N VAL A 142 5.62 -7.66 2.07
CA VAL A 142 5.24 -8.91 2.69
C VAL A 142 5.42 -8.77 4.19
N VAL A 143 4.40 -9.16 4.95
CA VAL A 143 4.51 -9.34 6.40
C VAL A 143 4.67 -10.82 6.67
N ARG A 144 5.70 -11.18 7.43
CA ARG A 144 6.00 -12.57 7.79
C ARG A 144 6.19 -12.70 9.28
N THR A 145 5.62 -13.74 9.87
CA THR A 145 5.97 -14.23 11.21
C THR A 145 6.91 -15.42 11.03
N THR A 146 7.97 -15.50 11.84
CA THR A 146 8.88 -16.65 11.91
C THR A 146 9.14 -17.00 13.37
N SER A 147 9.66 -18.20 13.64
CA SER A 147 10.19 -18.51 14.96
C SER A 147 11.39 -17.63 15.30
N SER A 148 11.54 -17.24 16.56
CA SER A 148 12.69 -16.45 17.02
C SER A 148 14.03 -17.18 16.87
N ASN A 149 14.00 -18.51 16.90
CA ASN A 149 15.17 -19.38 16.70
C ASN A 149 15.63 -19.48 15.24
N ASN A 150 14.81 -19.04 14.28
CA ASN A 150 15.23 -19.01 12.87
C ASN A 150 16.20 -17.84 12.68
N ASN A 151 17.50 -18.14 12.66
CA ASN A 151 18.55 -17.22 12.23
C ASN A 151 18.55 -17.13 10.70
N VAL A 152 17.60 -16.38 10.16
CA VAL A 152 17.77 -15.72 8.85
C VAL A 152 18.39 -14.36 9.10
#